data_AF-A0AA95SR30-F1
#
_entry.id   AF-A0AA95SR30-F1
#
_cell.length_a   1.000
_cell.length_b   1.000
_cell.length_c   1.000
_cell.angle_alpha   90.00
_cell.angle_beta   90.00
_cell.angle_gamma   90.00
#
_symmetry.space_group_name_H-M   'P 1'
#
loop_
_entity.id
_entity.type
_entity.pdbx_description
1 polymer ?
#
loop_
_entity_poly.entity_id
_entity_poly.type
_entity_poly.pdbx_seq_one_letter_code
_entity_poly.pdbx_strand_id
1 'polypeptide(L)'
;MAFFLLVELGELSDINWSVALVPLLYMGVICSFVGQTLQVLAQKHTSATSAGLIMKLESVFGSIFSITFGFEPVTGKLVVGGTLIMLSIILMELDFKLLLGKSKLKEL
;
A
#
# COMPACT_ATOMS: atom_id res chain seq x y z
N MET A 1 -26.63 6.17 3.23
CA MET A 1 -27.12 5.10 2.33
C MET A 1 -28.02 5.65 1.22
N ALA A 2 -29.15 6.30 1.55
CA ALA A 2 -30.10 6.79 0.53
C ALA A 2 -29.56 7.91 -0.39
N PHE A 3 -28.76 8.84 0.15
CA PHE A 3 -28.13 9.91 -0.64
C PHE A 3 -27.05 9.40 -1.62
N PHE A 4 -26.33 8.35 -1.22
CA PHE A 4 -25.31 7.69 -2.04
C PHE A 4 -25.94 6.99 -3.26
N LEU A 5 -27.02 6.24 -3.04
CA LEU A 5 -27.78 5.58 -4.10
C LEU A 5 -28.42 6.55 -5.10
N LEU A 6 -28.91 7.71 -4.65
CA LEU A 6 -29.53 8.72 -5.52
C LEU A 6 -28.52 9.41 -6.45
N VAL A 7 -27.26 9.54 -6.01
CA VAL A 7 -26.16 10.12 -6.80
C VAL A 7 -25.66 9.11 -7.84
N GLU A 8 -25.46 7.84 -7.45
CA GLU A 8 -25.00 6.79 -8.37
C GLU A 8 -26.02 6.45 -9.46
N LEU A 9 -27.33 6.42 -9.16
CA LEU A 9 -28.37 6.17 -10.15
C LEU A 9 -28.38 7.20 -11.30
N GLY A 10 -27.90 8.42 -11.05
CA GLY A 10 -27.76 9.48 -12.06
C GLY A 10 -26.59 9.28 -13.02
N GLU A 11 -25.53 8.58 -12.59
CA GLU A 11 -24.31 8.38 -13.39
C GLU A 11 -24.28 7.02 -14.12
N LEU A 12 -25.11 6.03 -13.72
CA LEU A 12 -25.20 4.72 -14.39
C LEU A 12 -25.66 4.80 -15.87
N SER A 13 -26.32 5.90 -16.24
CA SER A 13 -26.87 6.15 -17.59
C SER A 13 -25.80 6.46 -18.63
N ASP A 14 -24.66 7.04 -18.23
CA ASP A 14 -23.58 7.45 -19.14
C ASP A 14 -22.40 6.47 -19.17
N ILE A 15 -22.49 5.37 -18.42
CA ILE A 15 -21.43 4.38 -18.34
C ILE A 15 -21.50 3.45 -19.55
N ASN A 16 -20.41 3.45 -20.32
CA ASN A 16 -20.18 2.49 -21.40
C ASN A 16 -19.83 1.12 -20.79
N TRP A 17 -20.86 0.34 -20.44
CA TRP A 17 -20.74 -0.98 -19.81
C TRP A 17 -19.81 -1.95 -20.56
N SER A 18 -19.74 -1.84 -21.89
CA SER A 18 -18.84 -2.66 -22.71
C SER A 18 -17.35 -2.38 -22.47
N VAL A 19 -16.99 -1.15 -22.10
CA VAL A 19 -15.59 -0.77 -21.83
C VAL A 19 -15.26 -0.89 -20.34
N ALA A 20 -16.24 -0.66 -19.45
CA ALA A 20 -16.06 -0.70 -18.01
C ALA A 20 -15.89 -2.13 -17.45
N LEU A 21 -16.51 -3.14 -18.08
CA LEU A 21 -16.48 -4.52 -17.60
C LEU A 21 -15.06 -5.10 -17.46
N VAL A 22 -14.18 -4.81 -18.42
CA VAL A 22 -12.82 -5.37 -18.47
C VAL A 22 -11.93 -4.85 -17.32
N PRO A 23 -11.74 -3.53 -17.10
CA PRO A 23 -10.96 -3.03 -15.99
C PRO A 23 -11.59 -3.34 -14.63
N LEU A 24 -12.92 -3.42 -14.54
CA LEU A 24 -13.62 -3.80 -13.30
C LEU A 24 -13.32 -5.25 -12.90
N LEU A 25 -13.40 -6.18 -13.86
CA LEU A 25 -13.01 -7.58 -13.64
C LEU A 25 -11.52 -7.69 -13.31
N TYR A 26 -10.67 -6.95 -14.00
CA TYR A 26 -9.22 -6.96 -13.76
C TYR A 26 -8.88 -6.47 -12.34
N MET A 27 -9.39 -5.31 -11.91
CA MET A 27 -9.15 -4.77 -10.57
C MET A 27 -9.80 -5.61 -9.47
N GLY A 28 -11.01 -6.11 -9.70
CA GLY A 28 -11.73 -6.92 -8.72
C GLY A 28 -11.11 -8.31 -8.52
N VAL A 29 -10.83 -9.03 -9.62
CA VAL A 29 -10.34 -10.41 -9.54
C VAL A 29 -8.83 -10.44 -9.33
N ILE A 30 -8.06 -9.74 -10.16
CA ILE A 30 -6.60 -9.84 -10.14
C ILE A 30 -6.02 -9.01 -8.99
N CYS A 31 -6.34 -7.72 -8.93
CA CYS A 31 -5.76 -6.87 -7.89
C CYS A 31 -6.34 -7.19 -6.50
N SER A 32 -7.67 -7.27 -6.37
CA SER A 32 -8.29 -7.47 -5.05
C SER A 32 -8.26 -8.92 -4.61
N PHE A 33 -8.73 -9.88 -5.42
CA PHE A 33 -8.80 -11.27 -4.96
C PHE A 33 -7.43 -11.95 -4.90
N VAL A 34 -6.70 -11.97 -6.01
CA VAL A 34 -5.39 -12.65 -6.07
C VAL A 34 -4.35 -11.88 -5.23
N GLY A 35 -4.25 -10.56 -5.41
CA GLY A 35 -3.31 -9.72 -4.69
C GLY A 35 -3.47 -9.78 -3.17
N GLN A 36 -4.70 -9.58 -2.66
CA GLN A 36 -4.95 -9.65 -1.20
C GLN A 36 -4.76 -11.07 -0.66
N THR A 37 -5.11 -12.12 -1.42
CA THR A 37 -4.89 -13.51 -0.98
C THR A 37 -3.40 -13.80 -0.79
N LEU A 38 -2.56 -13.38 -1.74
CA LEU A 38 -1.10 -13.50 -1.65
C LEU A 38 -0.54 -12.69 -0.47
N GLN A 39 -1.03 -11.47 -0.26
CA GLN A 39 -0.66 -10.64 0.90
C GLN A 39 -0.99 -11.33 2.23
N VAL A 40 -2.21 -11.87 2.39
CA VAL A 40 -2.65 -12.58 3.60
C VAL A 40 -1.82 -13.86 3.81
N LEU A 41 -1.51 -14.58 2.73
CA LEU A 41 -0.68 -15.79 2.80
C LEU A 41 0.76 -15.45 3.23
N ALA A 42 1.34 -14.38 2.68
CA ALA A 42 2.68 -13.90 3.06
C ALA A 42 2.73 -13.42 4.52
N GLN A 43 1.68 -12.75 5.00
CA GLN A 43 1.53 -12.34 6.39
C GLN A 43 1.49 -13.55 7.35
N LYS A 44 0.95 -14.71 6.94
CA LYS A 44 0.93 -15.93 7.75
C LYS A 44 2.33 -16.52 8.00
N HIS A 45 3.26 -16.34 7.06
CA HIS A 45 4.62 -16.88 7.14
C HIS A 45 5.65 -15.89 7.73
N THR A 46 5.23 -14.68 8.07
CA THR A 46 6.13 -13.58 8.46
C THR A 46 5.71 -12.98 9.80
N SER A 47 6.66 -12.49 10.60
CA SER A 47 6.33 -11.77 11.85
C SER A 47 5.51 -10.51 11.54
N ALA A 48 4.58 -10.13 12.44
CA ALA A 48 3.72 -8.96 12.27
C ALA A 48 4.53 -7.66 11.98
N THR A 49 5.71 -7.53 12.57
CA THR A 49 6.62 -6.41 12.36
C THR A 49 7.17 -6.37 10.93
N SER A 50 7.73 -7.50 10.45
CA SER A 50 8.29 -7.57 9.10
C SER A 50 7.21 -7.52 8.01
N ALA A 51 6.02 -8.08 8.26
CA ALA A 51 4.91 -8.00 7.32
C ALA A 51 4.35 -6.57 7.22
N GLY A 52 4.20 -5.88 8.35
CA GLY A 52 3.78 -4.47 8.38
C GLY A 52 4.78 -3.53 7.70
N LEU A 53 6.07 -3.84 7.75
CA LEU A 53 7.10 -3.12 7.01
C LEU A 53 6.91 -3.26 5.48
N ILE A 54 6.75 -4.49 5.00
CA ILE A 54 6.57 -4.78 3.57
C ILE A 54 5.33 -4.06 3.03
N MET A 55 4.23 -4.04 3.77
CA MET A 55 3.00 -3.32 3.39
C MET A 55 3.20 -1.81 3.25
N LYS A 56 4.02 -1.21 4.13
CA LYS A 56 4.37 0.21 4.04
C LYS A 56 5.27 0.50 2.84
N LEU A 57 6.20 -0.41 2.54
CA LEU A 57 7.11 -0.30 1.40
C LEU A 57 6.42 -0.55 0.05
N GLU A 58 5.35 -1.35 -0.01
CA GLU A 58 4.55 -1.54 -1.23
C GLU A 58 4.05 -0.22 -1.80
N SER A 59 3.55 0.67 -0.94
CA SER A 59 3.12 2.02 -1.34
C SER A 59 4.28 2.87 -1.89
N VAL A 60 5.49 2.75 -1.32
CA VAL A 60 6.68 3.44 -1.80
C VAL A 60 7.09 2.91 -3.18
N PHE A 61 7.11 1.58 -3.37
CA PHE A 61 7.38 0.99 -4.67
C PHE A 61 6.34 1.41 -5.71
N GLY A 62 5.05 1.40 -5.37
CA GLY A 62 3.98 1.87 -6.25
C GLY A 62 4.18 3.32 -6.70
N SER A 63 4.60 4.20 -5.78
CA SER A 63 4.92 5.59 -6.11
C SER A 63 6.15 5.70 -7.04
N ILE A 64 7.21 4.94 -6.78
CA ILE A 64 8.41 4.90 -7.65
C ILE A 64 8.05 4.39 -9.05
N PHE A 65 7.24 3.33 -9.15
CA PHE A 65 6.76 2.80 -10.44
C PHE A 65 5.90 3.82 -11.18
N SER A 66 5.00 4.53 -10.48
CA SER A 66 4.16 5.58 -11.06
C SER A 66 4.99 6.72 -11.66
N ILE A 67 6.01 7.18 -10.94
CA ILE A 67 6.96 8.20 -11.42
C ILE A 67 7.76 7.69 -12.62
N THR A 68 8.24 6.44 -12.58
CA THR A 68 9.08 5.84 -13.64
C THR A 68 8.30 5.63 -14.94
N PHE A 69 7.03 5.23 -14.85
CA PHE A 69 6.14 5.10 -16.00
C PHE A 69 5.58 6.44 -16.51
N GLY A 70 5.85 7.55 -15.80
CA GLY A 70 5.42 8.88 -16.21
C GLY A 70 3.92 9.12 -16.07
N PHE A 71 3.21 8.35 -15.22
CA PHE A 71 1.78 8.56 -14.96
C PHE A 71 1.51 9.86 -14.21
N GLU A 72 2.46 10.33 -13.41
CA GLU A 72 2.32 11.54 -12.59
C GLU A 72 3.56 12.46 -12.73
N PRO A 73 3.39 13.78 -12.92
CA PRO A 73 4.52 14.69 -13.03
C PRO A 73 5.32 14.72 -11.72
N VAL A 74 6.64 14.54 -11.86
CA VAL A 74 7.58 14.50 -10.74
C VAL A 74 7.66 15.88 -10.08
N THR A 75 6.77 16.12 -9.12
CA THR A 75 6.72 17.38 -8.37
C THR A 75 7.66 17.27 -7.17
N GLY A 76 8.40 18.33 -6.85
CA GLY A 76 9.34 18.33 -5.70
C GLY A 76 8.69 17.91 -4.37
N LYS A 77 7.39 18.15 -4.20
CA LYS A 77 6.59 17.69 -3.05
C LYS A 77 6.51 16.17 -2.92
N LEU A 78 6.48 15.45 -4.05
CA LEU A 78 6.45 13.98 -4.09
C LEU A 78 7.79 13.39 -3.63
N VAL A 79 8.90 14.00 -4.05
CA VAL A 79 10.25 13.61 -3.64
C VAL A 79 10.47 13.86 -2.15
N VAL A 80 10.04 15.02 -1.64
CA VAL A 80 10.12 15.34 -0.21
C VAL A 80 9.24 14.41 0.63
N GLY A 81 8.02 14.12 0.18
CA GLY A 81 7.12 13.18 0.85
C GLY A 81 7.69 11.75 0.88
N GLY A 82 8.17 11.26 -0.27
CA GLY A 82 8.75 9.92 -0.38
C GLY A 82 10.00 9.72 0.48
N THR A 83 10.89 10.72 0.52
CA THR A 83 12.08 10.67 1.40
C THR A 83 11.71 10.69 2.87
N LEU A 84 10.71 11.49 3.27
CA LEU A 84 10.23 11.56 4.67
C LEU A 84 9.59 10.24 5.12
N ILE A 85 8.82 9.57 4.24
CA ILE A 85 8.23 8.26 4.51
C ILE A 85 9.34 7.20 4.67
N MET A 86 10.33 7.18 3.76
CA MET A 86 11.46 6.26 3.85
C MET A 86 12.27 6.46 5.14
N LEU A 87 12.56 7.70 5.53
CA LEU A 87 13.17 8.04 6.82
C LEU A 87 12.35 7.52 8.01
N SER A 88 11.04 7.73 7.99
CA SER A 88 10.16 7.27 9.07
C SER A 88 10.15 5.74 9.20
N ILE A 89 10.18 5.03 8.07
CA ILE A 89 10.24 3.56 8.05
C ILE A 89 11.56 3.06 8.66
N ILE A 90 12.69 3.65 8.26
CA ILE A 90 14.01 3.30 8.78
C ILE A 90 14.07 3.55 10.29
N LEU A 91 13.62 4.71 10.77
CA LEU A 91 13.58 5.03 12.20
C LEU A 91 12.69 4.05 12.99
N MET A 92 11.52 3.70 12.45
CA MET A 92 10.60 2.75 13.09
C MET A 92 11.21 1.35 13.23
N GLU A 93 11.99 0.91 12.24
CA GLU A 93 12.58 -0.42 12.25
C GLU A 93 13.83 -0.51 13.14
N LEU A 94 14.53 0.60 13.34
CA LEU A 94 15.74 0.68 14.15
C LEU A 94 15.50 0.55 15.68
N ASP A 95 14.27 0.71 16.16
CA ASP A 95 14.05 0.91 17.60
C ASP A 95 13.84 -0.38 18.42
N PHE A 96 13.35 -1.49 17.84
CA PHE A 96 12.85 -2.59 18.67
C PHE A 96 13.86 -3.69 19.04
N LYS A 97 14.93 -3.89 18.26
CA LYS A 97 15.86 -5.03 18.46
C LYS A 97 17.15 -4.68 19.21
N LEU A 98 17.64 -3.46 19.08
CA LEU A 98 18.90 -3.03 19.68
C LEU A 98 18.75 -2.60 21.15
N LEU A 99 17.59 -2.06 21.55
CA LEU A 99 17.32 -1.68 22.94
C LEU A 99 16.97 -2.89 23.82
N LEU A 100 16.21 -3.86 23.31
CA LEU A 100 15.75 -5.01 24.11
C LEU A 100 16.83 -6.09 24.31
N GLY A 101 17.86 -6.13 23.46
CA GLY A 101 19.04 -7.01 23.61
C GLY A 101 20.11 -6.48 24.58
N LYS A 102 20.10 -5.16 24.88
CA LYS A 102 21.11 -4.54 25.76
C LYS A 102 20.73 -4.58 27.25
N SER A 103 19.47 -4.87 27.58
CA SER A 103 19.01 -4.93 28.98
C SER A 103 19.28 -6.28 29.68
N LYS A 104 19.57 -7.36 28.93
CA LYS A 104 19.78 -8.70 29.49
C LYS A 104 21.24 -9.07 29.76
N LEU A 105 22.21 -8.20 29.48
CA LEU A 105 23.65 -8.43 29.66
C LEU A 105 24.31 -7.43 30.63
N LYS A 106 23.52 -6.86 31.55
CA LYS A 106 24.03 -6.03 32.64
C LYS A 106 23.55 -6.53 34.02
N GLU A 107 23.23 -7.82 34.13
CA GLU A 107 22.93 -8.54 35.38
C GLU A 107 23.40 -10.02 35.35
N LEU A 108 24.47 -10.32 34.63
CA LEU A 108 25.30 -11.53 34.75
C LEU A 108 26.77 -11.10 34.71
#